data_AF-A0A519KST1-F1
#
_entry.id   AF-A0A519KST1-F1
#
_cell.length_a   1.000
_cell.length_b   1.000
_cell.length_c   1.000
_cell.angle_alpha   90.00
_cell.angle_beta   90.00
_cell.angle_gamma   90.00
#
_symmetry.space_group_name_H-M   'P 1'
#
loop_
_entity.id
_entity.type
_entity.pdbx_description
1 polymer ?
#
loop_
_entity_poly.entity_id
_entity_poly.type
_entity_poly.pdbx_seq_one_letter_code
_entity_poly.pdbx_strand_id
1 'polypeptide(L)' 'LAEHLGAAIHVSVKGEDDHHKTEAAYKAFGRALRQAIRIEGDAVPSTKGVL' A
#
# COMPACT_ATOMS: atom_id res chain seq x y z
N LEU A 1 -9.96 0.73 5.16
CA LEU A 1 -8.88 -0.13 4.58
C LEU A 1 -7.64 -0.12 5.47
N ALA A 2 -6.93 1.01 5.61
CA ALA A 2 -5.70 1.09 6.42
C ALA A 2 -5.83 0.48 7.83
N GLU A 3 -6.82 0.92 8.60
CA GLU A 3 -7.07 0.46 9.97
C GLU A 3 -7.35 -1.05 10.04
N HIS A 4 -8.22 -1.55 9.16
CA HIS A 4 -8.64 -2.95 9.19
C HIS A 4 -7.55 -3.90 8.65
N LEU A 5 -6.63 -3.39 7.84
CA LEU A 5 -5.44 -4.13 7.39
C LEU A 5 -4.31 -4.09 8.41
N GLY A 6 -4.37 -3.23 9.43
CA GLY A 6 -3.23 -2.97 10.31
C GLY A 6 -2.04 -2.36 9.57
N ALA A 7 -2.27 -1.67 8.45
CA ALA A 7 -1.24 -1.17 7.56
C ALA A 7 -1.24 0.36 7.49
N ALA A 8 -0.06 0.96 7.56
CA ALA A 8 0.12 2.37 7.24
C ALA A 8 0.00 2.56 5.72
N ILE A 9 -1.01 3.32 5.27
CA ILE A 9 -1.27 3.58 3.85
C ILE A 9 -1.29 5.08 3.64
N HIS A 10 -0.45 5.55 2.72
CA HIS A 10 -0.41 6.95 2.29
C HIS A 10 -0.71 7.01 0.79
N VAL A 11 -1.68 7.82 0.40
CA VAL A 11 -2.08 8.01 -1.00
C VAL A 11 -2.11 9.50 -1.29
N SER A 12 -1.51 9.89 -2.42
CA SER A 12 -1.64 11.24 -2.97
C SER A 12 -1.86 11.13 -4.47
N VAL A 13 -2.71 12.01 -5.02
CA VAL A 13 -3.03 12.02 -6.44
C VAL A 13 -3.19 13.46 -6.92
N LYS A 14 -2.77 13.73 -8.15
CA LYS A 14 -2.90 15.03 -8.82
C LYS A 14 -3.50 14.80 -10.21
N GLY A 15 -4.27 15.77 -10.68
CA GLY A 15 -4.95 15.73 -11.98
C GLY A 15 -6.24 16.55 -11.96
N GLU A 16 -6.78 16.78 -13.15
CA GLU A 16 -7.98 17.58 -13.37
C GLU A 16 -9.27 16.74 -13.41
N ASP A 17 -9.17 15.48 -13.86
CA ASP A 17 -10.32 14.58 -13.98
C ASP A 17 -10.42 13.62 -12.78
N ASP A 18 -11.58 13.64 -12.11
CA ASP A 18 -11.79 12.88 -10.88
C ASP A 18 -11.93 11.37 -11.12
N HIS A 19 -12.43 10.96 -12.29
CA HIS A 19 -12.51 9.54 -12.66
C HIS A 19 -11.10 8.95 -12.78
N HIS A 20 -10.22 9.58 -13.55
CA HIS A 20 -8.84 9.17 -13.72
C HIS A 20 -8.04 9.26 -12.41
N LYS A 21 -8.26 10.27 -11.57
CA LYS A 21 -7.58 10.36 -10.26
C LYS A 21 -7.95 9.19 -9.35
N THR A 22 -9.24 8.86 -9.28
CA THR A 22 -9.71 7.73 -8.48
C THR A 22 -9.11 6.43 -9.00
N GLU A 23 -9.17 6.21 -10.32
CA GLU A 23 -8.60 5.03 -10.95
C GLU A 23 -7.07 4.91 -10.72
N ALA A 24 -6.35 6.03 -10.84
CA ALA A 24 -4.91 6.09 -10.60
C ALA A 24 -4.57 5.74 -9.14
N ALA A 25 -5.33 6.27 -8.17
CA ALA A 25 -5.13 5.99 -6.75
C ALA A 25 -5.26 4.49 -6.45
N TYR A 26 -6.30 3.82 -6.96
CA TYR A 26 -6.50 2.39 -6.73
C TYR A 26 -5.50 1.51 -7.49
N LYS A 27 -5.14 1.87 -8.73
CA LYS A 27 -4.09 1.17 -9.50
C LYS A 27 -2.73 1.26 -8.80
N ALA A 28 -2.37 2.44 -8.30
CA ALA A 28 -1.13 2.65 -7.55
C ALA A 28 -1.13 1.86 -6.24
N PHE A 29 -2.22 1.91 -5.48
CA PHE A 29 -2.39 1.13 -4.25
C PHE A 29 -2.23 -0.38 -4.52
N GLY A 30 -2.88 -0.94 -5.54
CA GLY A 30 -2.77 -2.36 -5.87
C GLY A 30 -1.34 -2.79 -6.23
N ARG A 31 -0.58 -1.93 -6.93
CA ARG A 31 0.84 -2.19 -7.25
C ARG A 31 1.72 -2.15 -6.00
N ALA A 32 1.54 -1.14 -5.14
CA ALA A 32 2.30 -1.01 -3.90
C ALA A 32 2.01 -2.16 -2.93
N LEU A 33 0.73 -2.53 -2.77
CA LEU A 33 0.32 -3.65 -1.93
C LEU A 33 0.92 -4.97 -2.43
N ARG A 34 0.88 -5.23 -3.74
CA ARG A 34 1.50 -6.42 -4.34
C ARG A 34 2.99 -6.54 -4.00
N GLN A 35 3.71 -5.43 -3.95
CA GLN A 35 5.12 -5.42 -3.55
C GLN A 35 5.26 -5.70 -2.05
N ALA A 36 4.45 -5.04 -1.22
CA ALA A 36 4.55 -5.14 0.24
C ALA A 36 4.20 -6.53 0.80
N ILE A 37 3.27 -7.27 0.17
CA ILE A 37 2.84 -8.60 0.64
C ILE A 37 3.69 -9.75 0.10
N ARG A 38 4.72 -9.45 -0.70
CA ARG A 38 5.59 -10.49 -1.25
C ARG A 38 6.39 -11.13 -0.12
N ILE A 39 6.43 -12.45 -0.11
CA ILE A 39 7.27 -13.21 0.83
C ILE A 39 8.72 -13.12 0.34
N GLU A 40 9.58 -12.55 1.17
CA GLU A 40 11.02 -12.46 0.94
C GLU A 40 11.76 -12.99 2.18
N GLY A 41 12.23 -14.25 2.10
CA GLY A 41 12.85 -14.94 3.23
C GLY A 41 11.85 -15.35 4.31
N ASP A 42 12.37 -15.66 5.49
CA ASP A 42 11.65 -16.16 6.66
C ASP A 42 11.74 -15.21 7.88
N ALA A 43 12.57 -14.17 7.81
CA ALA A 43 12.77 -13.21 8.88
C ALA A 43 11.63 -12.20 9.00
N VAL A 44 11.29 -11.79 10.23
CA VAL A 44 10.36 -10.68 10.48
C VAL A 44 11.08 -9.36 10.15
N PRO A 45 10.56 -8.53 9.22
CA PRO A 45 11.22 -7.28 8.82
C PRO A 45 10.96 -6.15 9.84
N SER A 46 11.41 -6.34 11.08
CA SER A 46 11.26 -5.41 12.19
C SER A 46 12.44 -5.52 13.14
N THR A 47 13.07 -4.39 13.49
CA THR A 47 14.16 -4.35 14.50
C THR A 47 13.69 -4.73 15.90
N LYS A 48 12.37 -4.66 16.14
CA LYS A 48 11.74 -5.11 17.39
C LYS A 48 11.34 -6.59 17.37
N GLY A 49 11.52 -7.28 16.24
CA GLY A 49 11.19 -8.69 16.06
C GLY A 49 9.68 -8.99 15.96
N VAL A 50 8.83 -7.97 15.89
CA VAL A 50 7.36 -8.10 15.83
C VAL A 50 6.74 -7.07 14.87
N LEU A 51 5.57 -7.39 14.33
CA LEU A 51 4.71 -6.54 13.50
C LEU A 51 3.28 -6.55 14.06
#